data_AF-A0A6A5S304-F1
#
_entry.id   AF-A0A6A5S304-F1
#
_cell.length_a   1.000
_cell.length_b   1.000
_cell.length_c   1.000
_cell.angle_alpha   90.00
_cell.angle_beta   90.00
_cell.angle_gamma   90.00
#
_symmetry.space_group_name_H-M   'P 1'
#
loop_
_entity.id
_entity.type
_entity.pdbx_description
1 polymer ?
#
loop_
_entity_poly.entity_id
_entity_poly.type
_entity_poly.pdbx_seq_one_letter_code
_entity_poly.pdbx_strand_id
1 'polypeptide(L)'
;MATLLRDPQVREYDILAIQEPWKNLFTATTHHPAKDVFHLCCLTGDEKGPARVCFFINKKIDHKQWRFSKRSRDICSLVIKPSKEQQDRQQLLIHNIYNQGGASASEETAITNIRPILDRY
;
A
#
# COMPACT_ATOMS: atom_id res chain seq x y z
N MET A 1 -8.75 11.16 -5.61
CA MET A 1 -9.03 9.79 -5.13
C MET A 1 -10.46 9.33 -5.37
N ALA A 2 -11.48 10.11 -4.99
CA ALA A 2 -12.88 9.66 -5.09
C ALA A 2 -13.32 9.28 -6.51
N THR A 3 -12.88 10.02 -7.53
CA THR A 3 -13.21 9.73 -8.93
C THR A 3 -12.61 8.41 -9.39
N LEU A 4 -11.31 8.17 -9.10
CA LEU A 4 -10.62 6.91 -9.43
C LEU A 4 -11.40 5.70 -8.88
N LEU A 5 -11.72 5.72 -7.58
CA LEU A 5 -12.37 4.58 -6.92
C LEU A 5 -13.86 4.43 -7.27
N ARG A 6 -14.46 5.41 -7.95
CA ARG A 6 -15.84 5.32 -8.48
C ARG A 6 -15.89 4.77 -9.90
N ASP A 7 -14.78 4.79 -10.62
CA ASP A 7 -14.68 4.23 -11.97
C ASP A 7 -14.92 2.71 -11.91
N PRO A 8 -15.93 2.18 -12.63
CA PRO A 8 -16.16 0.73 -12.70
C PRO A 8 -14.94 -0.05 -13.20
N GLN A 9 -14.15 0.49 -14.13
CA GLN A 9 -12.97 -0.20 -14.67
C GLN A 9 -11.91 -0.44 -13.59
N VAL A 10 -11.82 0.45 -12.60
CA VAL A 10 -10.87 0.30 -11.49
C VAL A 10 -11.18 -0.93 -10.64
N ARG A 11 -12.42 -1.41 -10.64
CA ARG A 11 -12.85 -2.61 -9.88
C ARG A 11 -12.28 -3.92 -10.43
N GLU A 12 -11.81 -3.92 -11.68
CA GLU A 12 -11.23 -5.10 -12.32
C GLU A 12 -9.84 -5.43 -11.75
N TYR A 13 -9.11 -4.42 -11.27
CA TYR A 13 -7.78 -4.62 -10.70
C TYR A 13 -7.83 -5.37 -9.37
N ASP A 14 -6.85 -6.25 -9.20
CA ASP A 14 -6.63 -7.02 -7.98
C ASP A 14 -6.08 -6.15 -6.86
N ILE A 15 -5.13 -5.28 -7.20
CA ILE A 15 -4.36 -4.48 -6.24
C ILE A 15 -4.10 -3.11 -6.85
N LEU A 16 -4.42 -2.06 -6.11
CA LEU A 16 -4.04 -0.69 -6.43
C LEU A 16 -2.99 -0.21 -5.43
N ALA A 17 -1.77 0.06 -5.91
CA ALA A 17 -0.73 0.73 -5.15
C ALA A 17 -0.88 2.24 -5.36
N ILE A 18 -1.26 2.96 -4.31
CA ILE A 18 -1.60 4.37 -4.40
C ILE A 18 -0.56 5.20 -3.63
N GLN A 19 -0.03 6.22 -4.30
CA GLN A 19 0.82 7.25 -3.70
C GLN A 19 -0.01 8.52 -3.50
N GLU A 20 0.39 9.31 -2.51
CA GLU A 20 -0.26 10.56 -2.09
C GLU A 20 -1.79 10.40 -1.94
N PRO A 21 -2.26 9.43 -1.14
CA PRO A 21 -3.68 9.26 -0.96
C PRO A 21 -4.30 10.53 -0.36
N TRP A 22 -5.56 10.79 -0.72
CA TRP A 22 -6.24 11.99 -0.24
C TRP A 22 -6.22 12.05 1.29
N LYS A 23 -5.78 13.18 1.84
CA LYS A 23 -5.64 13.39 3.28
C LYS A 23 -7.01 13.70 3.86
N ASN A 24 -7.49 12.84 4.75
CA ASN A 24 -8.69 13.13 5.51
C ASN A 24 -8.35 14.03 6.70
N LEU A 25 -9.11 15.10 6.87
CA LEU A 25 -8.97 16.05 7.98
C LEU A 25 -9.57 15.51 9.29
N PHE A 26 -10.39 14.46 9.22
CA PHE A 26 -11.17 13.95 10.35
C PHE A 26 -10.77 12.53 10.77
N THR A 27 -10.13 11.75 9.90
CA THR A 27 -9.66 10.39 10.22
C THR A 27 -8.21 10.19 9.80
N ALA A 28 -7.50 9.28 10.47
CA ALA A 28 -6.11 8.95 10.16
C ALA A 28 -5.95 8.12 8.86
N THR A 29 -6.98 8.06 8.02
CA THR A 29 -7.08 7.23 6.81
C THR A 29 -7.52 8.06 5.61
N THR A 30 -7.44 7.52 4.40
CA THR A 30 -7.93 8.21 3.20
C THR A 30 -9.42 7.97 2.97
N HIS A 31 -10.05 8.83 2.15
CA HIS A 31 -11.44 8.65 1.74
C HIS A 31 -11.61 7.38 0.88
N HIS A 32 -12.50 6.48 1.30
CA HIS A 32 -12.70 5.15 0.70
C HIS A 32 -14.14 4.92 0.21
N PRO A 33 -14.51 5.40 -0.99
CA PRO A 33 -15.85 5.23 -1.53
C PRO A 33 -16.12 3.81 -2.07
N ALA A 34 -15.10 2.97 -2.23
CA ALA A 34 -15.20 1.62 -2.80
C ALA A 34 -15.05 0.53 -1.72
N LYS A 35 -15.50 0.82 -0.49
CA LYS A 35 -15.35 -0.06 0.68
C LYS A 35 -15.93 -1.45 0.51
N ASP A 36 -16.88 -1.62 -0.40
CA ASP A 36 -17.53 -2.90 -0.68
C ASP A 36 -16.67 -3.77 -1.61
N VAL A 37 -15.80 -3.16 -2.41
CA VAL A 37 -14.95 -3.83 -3.41
C VAL A 37 -13.52 -4.05 -2.91
N PHE A 38 -12.96 -3.11 -2.14
CA PHE A 38 -11.56 -3.17 -1.72
C PHE A 38 -11.39 -3.10 -0.20
N HIS A 39 -10.43 -3.88 0.31
CA HIS A 39 -9.78 -3.62 1.59
C HIS A 39 -8.82 -2.44 1.43
N LEU A 40 -8.91 -1.44 2.32
CA LEU A 40 -7.91 -0.37 2.41
C LEU A 40 -6.83 -0.77 3.41
N CYS A 41 -5.57 -0.77 2.97
CA CYS A 41 -4.40 -0.94 3.83
C CYS A 41 -3.55 0.32 3.78
N CYS A 42 -3.58 1.10 4.85
CA CYS A 42 -2.78 2.30 5.01
C CYS A 42 -2.23 2.39 6.42
N LEU A 43 -1.19 3.20 6.60
CA LEU A 43 -0.70 3.52 7.94
C LEU A 43 -1.70 4.47 8.63
N THR A 44 -2.20 4.09 9.80
CA THR A 44 -3.03 4.92 10.67
C THR A 44 -2.19 5.45 11.82
N GLY A 45 -1.94 6.76 11.85
CA GLY A 45 -1.17 7.40 12.91
C GLY A 45 0.33 7.11 12.79
N ASP A 46 1.09 8.12 12.38
CA ASP A 46 2.55 8.16 12.41
C ASP A 46 2.91 9.53 12.99
N GLU A 47 3.90 9.59 13.87
CA GLU A 47 4.38 10.84 14.49
C GLU A 47 4.81 11.86 13.43
N LYS A 48 5.27 11.37 12.27
CA LYS A 48 5.72 12.21 11.15
C LYS A 48 4.58 12.66 10.23
N GLY A 49 3.32 12.30 10.50
CA GLY A 49 2.14 12.76 9.75
C GLY A 49 1.44 11.67 8.93
N PRO A 50 0.43 12.02 8.10
CA PRO A 50 -0.43 11.03 7.44
C PRO A 50 0.33 10.17 6.42
N ALA A 51 -0.18 8.96 6.18
CA ALA A 51 0.33 8.06 5.16
C ALA A 51 0.41 8.74 3.78
N ARG A 52 1.55 8.57 3.09
CA ARG A 52 1.79 8.96 1.70
C ARG A 52 1.69 7.78 0.74
N VAL A 53 1.53 6.56 1.26
CA VAL A 53 1.27 5.35 0.48
C VAL A 53 0.15 4.51 1.10
N CYS A 54 -0.62 3.84 0.25
CA CYS A 54 -1.57 2.82 0.68
C CYS A 54 -1.80 1.76 -0.42
N PHE A 55 -2.43 0.66 -0.03
CA PHE A 55 -2.97 -0.33 -0.96
C PHE A 55 -4.49 -0.37 -0.87
N PHE A 56 -5.14 -0.55 -2.03
CA PHE A 56 -6.49 -1.09 -2.10
C PHE A 56 -6.40 -2.51 -2.66
N ILE A 57 -6.86 -3.49 -1.88
CA ILE A 57 -6.77 -4.92 -2.22
C ILE A 57 -8.17 -5.43 -2.49
N ASN A 58 -8.42 -5.97 -3.67
CA ASN A 58 -9.73 -6.42 -4.07
C ASN A 58 -10.19 -7.58 -3.17
N LYS A 59 -11.41 -7.50 -2.66
CA LYS A 59 -11.97 -8.50 -1.73
C LYS A 59 -12.16 -9.88 -2.37
N LYS A 60 -12.06 -9.99 -3.69
CA LYS A 60 -12.03 -11.29 -4.38
C LYS A 60 -10.78 -12.11 -4.04
N ILE A 61 -9.70 -11.47 -3.58
CA ILE A 61 -8.51 -12.17 -3.07
C ILE A 61 -8.77 -12.55 -1.61
N ASP A 62 -8.64 -13.84 -1.29
CA ASP A 62 -8.81 -14.33 0.07
C ASP A 62 -7.86 -13.59 1.03
N HIS A 63 -8.42 -13.01 2.09
CA HIS A 63 -7.69 -12.28 3.12
C HIS A 63 -6.56 -13.10 3.74
N LYS A 64 -6.65 -14.44 3.75
CA LYS A 64 -5.60 -15.34 4.25
C LYS A 64 -4.41 -15.47 3.31
N GLN A 65 -4.58 -15.12 2.03
CA GLN A 65 -3.54 -15.24 1.01
C GLN A 65 -2.61 -14.04 0.98
N TRP A 66 -2.89 -12.96 1.71
CA TRP A 66 -2.02 -11.79 1.71
C TRP A 66 -1.77 -11.22 3.10
N ARG A 67 -0.66 -10.50 3.23
CA ARG A 67 -0.28 -9.80 4.46
C ARG A 67 0.23 -8.42 4.12
N PHE A 68 -0.38 -7.41 4.74
CA PHE A 68 0.10 -6.04 4.70
C PHE A 68 1.21 -5.84 5.75
N SER A 69 2.28 -5.15 5.36
CA SER A 69 3.35 -4.72 6.24
C SER A 69 3.52 -3.22 6.18
N LYS A 70 3.27 -2.58 7.32
CA LYS A 70 3.54 -1.16 7.54
C LYS A 70 5.01 -0.93 7.90
N ARG A 71 5.66 0.08 7.32
CA ARG A 71 7.06 0.44 7.63
C ARG A 71 7.20 1.90 8.05
N SER A 72 6.71 2.81 7.24
CA SER A 72 6.67 4.24 7.53
C SER A 72 5.52 4.88 6.77
N ARG A 73 5.28 6.19 6.97
CA ARG A 73 4.33 6.92 6.14
C ARG A 73 4.63 6.86 4.62
N ASP A 74 5.84 6.49 4.23
CA ASP A 74 6.31 6.48 2.83
C ASP A 74 6.45 5.10 2.21
N ILE A 75 6.46 4.06 3.05
CA ILE A 75 6.75 2.71 2.62
C ILE A 75 5.78 1.75 3.26
N CYS A 76 5.11 0.97 2.40
CA CYS A 76 4.38 -0.21 2.81
C CYS A 76 4.57 -1.35 1.82
N SER A 77 4.48 -2.58 2.31
CA SER A 77 4.64 -3.78 1.51
C SER A 77 3.40 -4.66 1.59
N LEU A 78 3.13 -5.38 0.52
CA LEU A 78 2.12 -6.42 0.46
C LEU A 78 2.81 -7.73 0.06
N VAL A 79 2.63 -8.76 0.89
CA VAL A 79 3.07 -10.12 0.58
C VAL A 79 1.85 -10.92 0.18
N ILE A 80 1.93 -11.61 -0.96
CA ILE A 80 0.89 -12.50 -1.46
C ILE A 80 1.47 -13.90 -1.51
N LYS A 81 0.85 -14.80 -0.75
CA LYS A 81 1.23 -16.20 -0.65
C LYS A 81 0.63 -16.97 -1.84
N PRO A 82 1.34 -17.98 -2.36
CA PRO A 82 0.75 -18.89 -3.34
C PRO A 82 -0.48 -19.58 -2.75
N SER A 83 -1.46 -19.89 -3.59
CA SER A 83 -2.54 -20.77 -3.20
C SER A 83 -2.00 -22.19 -2.97
N LYS A 84 -2.74 -23.03 -2.23
CA LYS A 84 -2.34 -24.43 -1.98
C LYS A 84 -2.14 -25.24 -3.27
N GLU A 85 -2.80 -24.85 -4.35
CA GLU A 85 -2.72 -25.47 -5.67
C GLU A 85 -1.50 -25.00 -6.48
N GLN A 86 -0.82 -23.94 -6.04
CA GLN A 86 0.33 -23.32 -6.71
C GLN A 86 1.56 -23.35 -5.82
N GLN A 87 1.77 -24.46 -5.10
CA GLN A 87 2.77 -24.57 -4.03
C GLN A 87 4.23 -24.39 -4.53
N ASP A 88 4.48 -24.60 -5.83
CA ASP A 88 5.78 -24.37 -6.47
C ASP A 88 6.04 -22.90 -6.86
N ARG A 89 5.03 -22.01 -6.74
CA ARG A 89 5.25 -20.58 -7.00
C ARG A 89 5.88 -19.91 -5.79
N GLN A 90 6.82 -19.01 -6.07
CA GLN A 90 7.35 -18.12 -5.05
C GLN A 90 6.29 -17.10 -4.61
N GLN A 91 6.39 -16.64 -3.35
CA GLN A 91 5.56 -15.54 -2.85
C GLN A 91 5.79 -14.27 -3.69
N LEU A 92 4.73 -13.50 -3.94
CA LEU A 92 4.82 -12.20 -4.61
C LEU A 92 4.91 -11.09 -3.57
N LEU A 93 5.92 -10.24 -3.71
CA LEU A 93 6.12 -9.06 -2.88
C LEU A 93 5.92 -7.79 -3.68
N ILE A 94 5.05 -6.92 -3.19
CA ILE A 94 4.78 -5.62 -3.79
C ILE A 94 5.14 -4.54 -2.77
N HIS A 95 6.11 -3.69 -3.12
CA HIS A 95 6.49 -2.54 -2.33
C HIS A 95 5.89 -1.28 -2.94
N ASN A 96 5.10 -0.54 -2.16
CA ASN A 96 4.64 0.79 -2.53
C ASN A 96 5.48 1.82 -1.77
N ILE A 97 6.23 2.61 -2.52
CA ILE A 97 7.26 3.51 -2.00
C ILE A 97 7.01 4.88 -2.61
N TYR A 98 6.76 5.84 -1.73
CA TYR A 98 6.78 7.25 -2.09
C TYR A 98 8.19 7.79 -1.88
N ASN A 99 8.88 8.09 -2.97
CA ASN A 99 10.19 8.72 -2.90
C ASN A 99 10.02 10.24 -3.07
N GLN A 100 10.22 10.99 -1.99
CA GLN A 100 10.18 12.46 -2.05
C GLN A 100 11.36 12.96 -2.90
N GLY A 101 11.06 13.57 -4.05
CA GLY A 101 12.05 14.29 -4.84
C GLY A 101 12.34 15.66 -4.22
N GLY A 102 13.61 16.09 -4.24
CA GLY A 102 13.99 17.48 -3.94
C GLY A 102 14.50 17.77 -2.53
N ALA A 103 14.75 16.77 -1.70
CA ALA A 103 15.50 17.01 -0.46
C ALA A 103 16.94 17.44 -0.79
N SER A 104 17.42 18.53 -0.18
CA SER A 104 18.86 18.76 -0.04
C SER A 104 19.51 17.50 0.54
N ALA A 105 20.81 17.29 0.27
CA ALA A 105 21.58 16.09 0.62
C ALA A 105 21.53 15.63 2.11
N SER A 106 20.80 16.35 2.96
CA SER A 106 20.59 16.14 4.39
C SER A 106 19.31 15.37 4.76
N GLU A 107 18.31 15.16 3.88
CA GLU A 107 17.13 14.34 4.25
C GLU A 107 17.25 12.91 3.69
N GLU A 108 17.13 11.92 4.57
CA GLU A 108 17.09 10.51 4.18
C GLU A 108 15.88 10.22 3.27
N THR A 109 16.15 9.75 2.05
CA THR A 109 15.08 9.36 1.13
C THR A 109 14.56 7.97 1.43
N ALA A 110 13.31 7.69 1.05
CA ALA A 110 12.72 6.35 1.17
C ALA A 110 13.54 5.29 0.41
N ILE A 111 14.21 5.69 -0.68
CA ILE A 111 15.08 4.80 -1.47
C ILE A 111 16.37 4.47 -0.72
N THR A 112 17.00 5.42 -0.01
CA THR A 112 18.22 5.15 0.77
C THR A 112 17.98 4.08 1.84
N ASN A 113 16.76 4.05 2.39
CA ASN A 113 16.34 3.11 3.43
C ASN A 113 15.63 1.85 2.89
N ILE A 114 15.66 1.59 1.57
CA ILE A 114 14.92 0.47 0.97
C ILE A 114 15.58 -0.89 1.24
N ARG A 115 16.92 -0.96 1.25
CA ARG A 115 17.66 -2.23 1.38
C ARG A 115 17.25 -3.03 2.63
N PRO A 116 17.25 -2.45 3.85
CA PRO A 116 16.81 -3.17 5.05
C PRO A 116 15.33 -3.59 5.06
N ILE A 117 14.53 -3.10 4.11
CA ILE A 117 13.11 -3.46 3.95
C ILE A 117 12.99 -4.66 3.01
N LEU A 118 13.81 -4.72 1.96
CA LEU A 118 13.86 -5.84 1.02
C LEU A 118 14.42 -7.11 1.69
N ASP A 119 15.42 -6.96 2.57
CA ASP A 119 16.11 -8.10 3.21
C ASP A 119 15.29 -8.85 4.28
N ARG A 120 14.03 -8.47 4.53
CA ARG A 120 13.19 -9.02 5.62
C ARG A 120 12.16 -10.09 5.18
N TYR A 121 12.24 -10.59 3.96
CA TYR A 121 11.25 -11.51 3.37
C TYR A 121 11.90 -12.63 2.56
#